data_AF-A0A1Q3F7C6-F1
#
_entry.id   AF-A0A1Q3F7C6-F1
#
_cell.length_a   1.000
_cell.length_b   1.000
_cell.length_c   1.000
_cell.angle_alpha   90.00
_cell.angle_beta   90.00
_cell.angle_gamma   90.00
#
_symmetry.space_group_name_H-M   'P 1'
#
loop_
_entity.id
_entity.type
_entity.pdbx_description
1 polymer ?
#
loop_
_entity_poly.entity_id
_entity_poly.type
_entity_poly.pdbx_seq_one_letter_code
_entity_poly.pdbx_strand_id
1 'polypeptide(L)'
;MAKPQNCSARTCSNQIGPSDQCFPFPSGTRGITWQELLLGMVNRNTGSLIVCSSHFSEKQFVRGRNGQLQLGKHALPDVNVLSSGNECRFCMEPSKINMYPLFTQHPEVPSLEDIERTVNIRIRPQDGLPELACATCMSKIRYIKRIQDQFQESDRKLRVRLGLTKTERPEPDEEPTMEEEYLVEKEAEQDNFLLTADQLTIVEGAQEEIETSETAREESVQEAPVKSEEQSEGVLLFSGDIQESTDNNGEYDMTELALAADSDDAANGNDSDETEQKNGNPYKPFRYSKRARRGD
;
A
#
# COMPACT_ATOMS: atom_id res chain seq x y z
N MET A 1 6.22 -41.89 25.46
CA MET A 1 5.40 -40.67 25.30
C MET A 1 5.68 -40.11 23.91
N ALA A 2 4.64 -39.77 23.13
CA ALA A 2 4.84 -39.16 21.81
C ALA A 2 5.47 -37.76 21.98
N LYS A 3 6.40 -37.38 21.09
CA LYS A 3 6.97 -36.03 21.10
C LYS A 3 5.90 -35.03 20.65
N PRO A 4 5.80 -33.85 21.27
CA PRO A 4 4.93 -32.78 20.76
C PRO A 4 5.34 -32.43 19.34
N GLN A 5 4.33 -32.16 18.50
CA GLN A 5 4.54 -31.78 17.10
C GLN A 5 4.10 -30.33 16.91
N ASN A 6 4.80 -29.57 16.08
CA ASN A 6 4.41 -28.20 15.78
C ASN A 6 3.29 -28.19 14.73
N CYS A 7 2.35 -27.26 14.87
CA CYS A 7 1.38 -26.98 13.80
C CYS A 7 2.13 -26.61 12.52
N SER A 8 1.73 -27.18 11.39
CA SER A 8 2.36 -26.91 10.08
C SER A 8 1.96 -25.58 9.48
N ALA A 9 0.89 -24.93 9.96
CA ALA A 9 0.47 -23.63 9.47
C ALA A 9 1.56 -22.58 9.72
N ARG A 10 1.90 -21.79 8.69
CA ARG A 10 3.02 -20.84 8.67
C ARG A 10 2.98 -19.82 9.81
N THR A 11 1.77 -19.45 10.23
CA THR A 11 1.50 -18.38 11.21
C THR A 11 1.19 -18.93 12.60
N CYS A 12 1.23 -20.24 12.78
CA CYS A 12 0.83 -20.89 14.03
C CYS A 12 2.05 -21.32 14.84
N SER A 13 2.18 -20.78 16.05
CA SER A 13 3.20 -21.17 17.04
C SER A 13 2.73 -22.26 18.01
N ASN A 14 1.52 -22.80 17.83
CA ASN A 14 0.96 -23.81 18.72
C ASN A 14 1.75 -25.13 18.64
N GLN A 15 2.15 -25.63 19.81
CA GLN A 15 2.64 -27.00 19.97
C GLN A 15 1.45 -27.92 20.21
N ILE A 16 1.31 -28.93 19.36
CA ILE A 16 0.23 -29.92 19.42
C ILE A 16 0.66 -31.01 20.42
N GLY A 17 0.03 -30.99 21.59
CA GLY A 17 0.15 -32.00 22.62
C GLY A 17 -0.75 -33.22 22.35
N PRO A 18 -0.62 -34.27 23.18
CA PRO A 18 -1.38 -35.52 23.02
C PRO A 18 -2.89 -35.37 23.25
N SER A 19 -3.33 -34.28 23.89
CA SER A 19 -4.74 -33.94 24.13
C SER A 19 -5.34 -33.03 23.07
N ASP A 20 -4.52 -32.44 22.19
CA ASP A 20 -4.97 -31.43 21.25
C ASP A 20 -5.56 -32.09 20.00
N GLN A 21 -6.64 -31.51 19.48
CA GLN A 21 -7.20 -31.95 18.22
C GLN A 21 -6.36 -31.43 17.07
N CYS A 22 -5.73 -32.34 16.34
CA CYS A 22 -4.99 -32.04 15.12
C CYS A 22 -5.55 -32.81 13.94
N PHE A 23 -5.41 -32.22 12.76
CA PHE A 23 -5.94 -32.76 11.52
C PHE A 23 -4.82 -32.85 10.49
N PRO A 24 -4.61 -34.03 9.87
CA PRO A 24 -3.68 -34.14 8.75
C PRO A 24 -4.23 -33.40 7.53
N PHE A 25 -3.34 -32.94 6.65
CA PHE A 25 -3.78 -32.33 5.40
C PHE A 25 -4.56 -33.35 4.55
N PRO A 26 -5.73 -32.97 4.01
CA PRO A 26 -6.47 -33.85 3.11
C PRO A 26 -5.69 -34.06 1.80
N SER A 27 -5.96 -35.16 1.11
CA SER A 27 -5.42 -35.42 -0.22
C SER A 27 -6.24 -34.70 -1.30
N GLY A 28 -5.66 -34.59 -2.51
CA GLY A 28 -6.33 -34.01 -3.69
C GLY A 28 -6.44 -32.48 -3.65
N THR A 29 -7.44 -31.94 -4.35
CA THR A 29 -7.64 -30.49 -4.52
C THR A 29 -7.86 -29.76 -3.20
N ARG A 30 -8.61 -30.36 -2.27
CA ARG A 30 -8.81 -29.80 -0.93
C ARG A 30 -7.49 -29.64 -0.17
N GLY A 31 -6.55 -30.58 -0.35
CA GLY A 31 -5.21 -30.50 0.21
C GLY A 31 -4.41 -29.32 -0.34
N ILE A 32 -4.52 -29.06 -1.64
CA ILE A 32 -3.89 -27.90 -2.29
C ILE A 32 -4.45 -26.60 -1.69
N THR A 33 -5.77 -26.48 -1.59
CA THR A 33 -6.40 -25.30 -0.96
C THR A 33 -5.95 -25.09 0.47
N TRP A 34 -5.86 -26.16 1.28
CA TRP A 34 -5.33 -26.05 2.64
C TRP A 34 -3.88 -25.53 2.66
N GLN A 35 -3.04 -25.97 1.72
CA GLN A 35 -1.66 -25.52 1.64
C GLN A 35 -1.53 -24.06 1.22
N GLU A 36 -2.33 -23.62 0.25
CA GLU A 36 -2.39 -22.21 -0.13
C GLU A 36 -2.80 -21.34 1.05
N LEU A 37 -3.85 -21.73 1.77
CA LEU A 37 -4.40 -20.96 2.89
C LEU A 37 -3.50 -20.98 4.14
N LEU A 38 -2.87 -22.11 4.46
CA LEU A 38 -2.13 -22.26 5.74
C LEU A 38 -0.62 -22.07 5.58
N LEU A 39 -0.06 -22.36 4.41
CA LEU A 39 1.39 -22.32 4.16
C LEU A 39 1.77 -21.15 3.24
N GLY A 40 0.83 -20.65 2.42
CA GLY A 40 1.09 -19.69 1.36
C GLY A 40 1.87 -20.27 0.17
N MET A 41 2.07 -21.59 0.12
CA MET A 41 2.73 -22.29 -0.97
C MET A 41 2.29 -23.75 -1.03
N VAL A 42 2.24 -24.30 -2.24
CA VAL A 42 1.85 -25.70 -2.49
C VAL A 42 3.10 -26.58 -2.49
N ASN A 43 3.19 -27.49 -1.53
CA ASN A 43 4.20 -28.54 -1.46
C ASN A 43 3.60 -29.89 -1.91
N ARG A 44 4.38 -30.67 -2.66
CA ARG A 44 3.96 -32.02 -3.09
C ARG A 44 4.04 -33.05 -1.95
N ASN A 45 4.81 -32.77 -0.90
CA ASN A 45 5.00 -33.69 0.23
C ASN A 45 4.15 -33.26 1.44
N THR A 46 2.89 -33.68 1.48
CA THR A 46 1.95 -33.37 2.58
C THR A 46 1.85 -34.45 3.66
N GLY A 47 2.53 -35.59 3.50
CA GLY A 47 2.30 -36.80 4.29
C GLY A 47 2.54 -36.67 5.79
N SER A 48 3.30 -35.66 6.21
CA SER A 48 3.59 -35.37 7.63
C SER A 48 3.00 -34.03 8.12
N LEU A 49 2.25 -33.32 7.28
CA LEU A 49 1.71 -32.01 7.65
C LEU A 49 0.44 -32.18 8.47
N ILE A 50 0.41 -31.51 9.63
CA ILE A 50 -0.73 -31.50 10.55
C ILE A 50 -1.05 -30.07 10.96
N VAL A 51 -2.32 -29.76 11.16
CA VAL A 51 -2.77 -28.47 11.68
C VAL A 51 -3.64 -28.64 12.90
N CYS A 52 -3.52 -27.70 13.85
CA CYS A 52 -4.36 -27.68 15.04
C CYS A 52 -5.77 -27.18 14.72
N SER A 53 -6.73 -27.53 15.58
CA SER A 53 -8.15 -27.16 15.43
C SER A 53 -8.41 -25.66 15.40
N SER A 54 -7.50 -24.82 15.91
CA SER A 54 -7.70 -23.36 15.97
C SER A 54 -7.75 -22.66 14.61
N HIS A 55 -7.45 -23.36 13.52
CA HIS A 55 -7.56 -22.83 12.15
C HIS A 55 -8.96 -23.00 11.54
N PHE A 56 -9.88 -23.65 12.25
CA PHE A 56 -11.22 -23.95 11.77
C PHE A 56 -12.25 -23.39 12.75
N SER A 57 -13.28 -22.76 12.21
CA SER A 57 -14.41 -22.29 13.00
C SER A 57 -15.29 -23.46 13.45
N GLU A 58 -16.00 -23.27 14.56
CA GLU A 58 -16.83 -24.32 15.17
C GLU A 58 -17.89 -24.91 14.21
N LYS A 59 -18.43 -24.09 13.29
CA LYS A 59 -19.40 -24.49 12.26
C LYS A 59 -18.88 -25.55 11.29
N GLN A 60 -17.56 -25.72 11.18
CA GLN A 60 -16.96 -26.68 10.27
C GLN A 60 -16.80 -28.08 10.88
N PHE A 61 -17.02 -28.20 12.19
CA PHE A 61 -16.96 -29.46 12.90
C PHE A 61 -18.33 -30.13 12.89
N VAL A 62 -18.31 -31.44 12.63
CA VAL A 62 -19.47 -32.32 12.70
C VAL A 62 -19.25 -33.30 13.84
N ARG A 63 -20.27 -33.52 14.67
CA ARG A 63 -20.19 -34.48 15.77
C ARG A 63 -20.31 -35.90 15.22
N GLY A 64 -19.26 -36.70 15.36
CA GLY A 64 -19.24 -38.10 14.99
C GLY A 64 -20.15 -38.95 15.89
N ARG A 65 -20.42 -40.19 15.48
CA ARG A 65 -21.25 -41.15 16.25
C ARG A 65 -20.69 -41.46 17.65
N ASN A 66 -19.37 -41.31 17.81
CA ASN A 66 -18.66 -41.48 19.08
C ASN A 66 -18.61 -40.20 19.94
N GLY A 67 -19.31 -39.13 19.51
CA GLY A 67 -19.30 -37.84 20.19
C GLY A 67 -18.06 -36.97 19.91
N GLN A 68 -17.04 -37.49 19.22
CA GLN A 68 -15.86 -36.72 18.85
C GLN A 68 -16.18 -35.74 17.72
N LEU A 69 -15.60 -34.54 17.79
CA LEU A 69 -15.68 -33.56 16.72
C LEU A 69 -14.77 -33.99 15.57
N GLN A 70 -15.31 -34.04 14.36
CA GLN A 70 -14.58 -34.31 13.14
C GLN A 70 -14.77 -33.14 12.18
N LEU A 71 -13.73 -32.78 11.43
CA LEU A 71 -13.88 -31.79 10.38
C LEU A 71 -14.81 -32.31 9.28
N GLY A 72 -15.75 -31.48 8.83
CA GLY A 72 -16.61 -31.80 7.71
C GLY A 72 -15.81 -32.14 6.44
N LYS A 73 -16.42 -32.92 5.52
CA LYS A 73 -15.81 -33.33 4.25
C LYS A 73 -15.35 -32.15 3.38
N HIS A 74 -15.94 -30.98 3.58
CA HIS A 74 -15.66 -29.75 2.83
C HIS A 74 -15.09 -28.63 3.71
N ALA A 75 -14.67 -28.94 4.94
CA ALA A 75 -14.08 -27.95 5.84
C ALA A 75 -12.77 -27.38 5.25
N LEU A 76 -12.62 -26.06 5.30
CA LEU A 76 -11.46 -25.30 4.86
C LEU A 76 -11.02 -24.41 6.00
N PRO A 77 -9.71 -24.23 6.24
CA PRO A 77 -9.25 -23.26 7.21
C PRO A 77 -9.93 -21.91 6.96
N ASP A 78 -10.55 -21.36 7.98
CA ASP A 78 -11.27 -20.08 7.91
C ASP A 78 -10.98 -19.18 9.09
N VAL A 79 -10.09 -19.62 10.00
CA VAL A 79 -9.58 -18.84 11.12
C VAL A 79 -8.08 -18.64 10.93
N ASN A 80 -7.64 -17.38 11.02
CA ASN A 80 -6.23 -16.96 10.92
C ASN A 80 -5.52 -17.30 9.58
N VAL A 81 -6.28 -17.38 8.49
CA VAL A 81 -5.77 -17.74 7.15
C VAL A 81 -5.05 -16.59 6.44
N LEU A 82 -5.52 -15.35 6.62
CA LEU A 82 -4.89 -14.15 6.05
C LEU A 82 -3.78 -13.57 6.95
N SER A 83 -3.50 -14.23 8.08
CA SER A 83 -2.53 -13.73 9.06
C SER A 83 -1.08 -14.00 8.65
N SER A 84 -0.80 -14.23 7.36
CA SER A 84 0.55 -14.53 6.84
C SER A 84 1.58 -13.43 7.14
N GLY A 85 1.12 -12.31 7.71
CA GLY A 85 1.91 -11.30 8.40
C GLY A 85 2.73 -10.44 7.45
N ASN A 86 2.83 -10.83 6.18
CA ASN A 86 3.70 -10.23 5.17
C ASN A 86 2.92 -9.83 3.91
N GLU A 87 1.59 -9.75 3.99
CA GLU A 87 0.75 -9.21 2.93
C GLU A 87 0.50 -7.73 3.16
N CYS A 88 0.46 -6.96 2.08
CA CYS A 88 0.11 -5.55 2.15
C CYS A 88 -1.39 -5.38 2.36
N ARG A 89 -1.79 -4.58 3.34
CA ARG A 89 -3.18 -4.24 3.63
C ARG A 89 -3.96 -3.67 2.44
N PHE A 90 -3.27 -2.97 1.53
CA PHE A 90 -3.92 -2.25 0.44
C PHE A 90 -3.95 -3.03 -0.88
N CYS A 91 -2.84 -3.66 -1.27
CA CYS A 91 -2.78 -4.42 -2.53
C CYS A 91 -2.93 -5.94 -2.34
N MET A 92 -2.92 -6.45 -1.11
CA MET A 92 -2.90 -7.88 -0.77
C MET A 92 -1.73 -8.66 -1.40
N GLU A 93 -0.74 -7.96 -1.97
CA GLU A 93 0.44 -8.61 -2.52
C GLU A 93 1.37 -9.03 -1.38
N PRO A 94 1.91 -10.26 -1.42
CA PRO A 94 2.93 -10.68 -0.50
C PRO A 94 4.21 -9.89 -0.79
N SER A 95 4.65 -9.07 0.16
CA SER A 95 5.87 -8.29 0.04
C SER A 95 6.90 -8.75 1.07
N LYS A 96 8.10 -9.10 0.58
CA LYS A 96 9.18 -9.61 1.43
C LYS A 96 10.04 -8.50 2.04
N ILE A 97 9.98 -7.27 1.51
CA ILE A 97 10.92 -6.19 1.81
C ILE A 97 10.12 -4.88 2.00
N ASN A 98 10.55 -4.05 2.95
CA ASN A 98 10.03 -2.69 3.21
C ASN A 98 8.52 -2.63 3.46
N MET A 99 8.08 -3.42 4.45
CA MET A 99 6.71 -3.39 4.97
C MET A 99 6.65 -2.47 6.18
N TYR A 100 5.68 -1.56 6.20
CA TYR A 100 5.46 -0.58 7.25
C TYR A 100 4.32 -1.03 8.16
N PRO A 101 4.53 -1.14 9.48
CA PRO A 101 3.45 -1.40 10.42
C PRO A 101 2.48 -0.21 10.49
N LEU A 102 1.18 -0.46 10.31
CA LEU A 102 0.16 0.59 10.28
C LEU A 102 -0.13 1.20 11.65
N PHE A 103 0.12 0.45 12.73
CA PHE A 103 -0.20 0.85 14.11
C PHE A 103 1.01 1.36 14.89
N THR A 104 2.20 1.42 14.27
CA THR A 104 3.40 1.96 14.90
C THR A 104 3.72 3.33 14.30
N GLN A 105 3.93 4.33 15.15
CA GLN A 105 4.34 5.66 14.69
C GLN A 105 5.76 5.60 14.12
N HIS A 106 5.92 5.95 12.85
CA HIS A 106 7.21 6.08 12.18
C HIS A 106 7.29 7.46 11.53
N PRO A 107 8.40 8.21 11.66
CA PRO A 107 8.49 9.61 11.20
C PRO A 107 8.27 9.78 9.69
N GLU A 108 8.58 8.75 8.90
CA GLU A 108 8.44 8.78 7.44
C GLU A 108 7.07 8.28 6.93
N VAL A 109 6.23 7.78 7.85
CA VAL A 109 4.92 7.18 7.55
C VAL A 109 3.82 8.14 7.99
N PRO A 110 2.82 8.44 7.12
CA PRO A 110 1.63 9.17 7.54
C PRO A 110 0.97 8.52 8.75
N SER A 111 0.38 9.35 9.62
CA SER A 111 -0.38 8.85 10.77
C SER A 111 -1.52 7.94 10.30
N LEU A 112 -1.98 7.02 11.17
CA LEU A 112 -3.12 6.15 10.84
C LEU A 112 -4.35 6.99 10.46
N GLU A 113 -4.60 8.09 11.16
CA GLU A 113 -5.70 9.02 10.86
C GLU A 113 -5.58 9.65 9.46
N ASP A 114 -4.36 10.02 9.04
CA ASP A 114 -4.12 10.53 7.70
C ASP A 114 -4.34 9.44 6.64
N ILE A 115 -3.88 8.22 6.91
CA ILE A 115 -4.12 7.07 6.03
C ILE A 115 -5.62 6.86 5.86
N GLU A 116 -6.37 6.70 6.96
CA GLU A 116 -7.82 6.48 6.95
C GLU A 116 -8.56 7.61 6.23
N ARG A 117 -8.17 8.87 6.47
CA ARG A 117 -8.75 10.04 5.79
C ARG A 117 -8.45 10.03 4.29
N THR A 118 -7.23 9.67 3.90
CA THR A 118 -6.80 9.66 2.50
C THR A 118 -7.46 8.52 1.71
N VAL A 119 -7.56 7.31 2.27
CA VAL A 119 -8.18 6.16 1.58
C VAL A 119 -9.68 6.01 1.83
N ASN A 120 -10.24 6.76 2.78
CA ASN A 120 -11.63 6.68 3.22
C ASN A 120 -12.06 5.27 3.66
N ILE A 121 -11.18 4.56 4.37
CA ILE A 121 -11.41 3.22 4.92
C ILE A 121 -10.99 3.25 6.38
N ARG A 122 -11.84 2.72 7.27
CA ARG A 122 -11.50 2.53 8.68
C ARG A 122 -10.62 1.30 8.84
N ILE A 123 -9.48 1.46 9.51
CA ILE A 123 -8.48 0.43 9.76
C ILE A 123 -8.41 0.22 11.27
N ARG A 124 -8.78 -0.99 11.72
CA ARG A 124 -8.79 -1.33 13.15
C ARG A 124 -7.72 -2.37 13.45
N PRO A 125 -7.09 -2.31 14.64
CA PRO A 125 -6.27 -3.43 15.08
C PRO A 125 -7.15 -4.67 15.20
N GLN A 126 -6.61 -5.84 14.84
CA GLN A 126 -7.29 -7.14 14.99
C GLN A 126 -8.59 -7.32 14.16
N ASP A 127 -8.77 -6.59 13.05
CA ASP A 127 -9.92 -6.77 12.16
C ASP A 127 -9.80 -7.98 11.21
N GLY A 128 -8.79 -8.83 11.41
CA GLY A 128 -8.55 -10.04 10.63
C GLY A 128 -7.90 -9.80 9.28
N LEU A 129 -7.50 -8.56 8.98
CA LEU A 129 -6.81 -8.17 7.76
C LEU A 129 -5.34 -7.82 8.06
N PRO A 130 -4.46 -7.71 7.03
CA PRO A 130 -3.05 -7.43 7.27
C PRO A 130 -2.82 -6.12 8.01
N GLU A 131 -1.86 -6.11 8.93
CA GLU A 131 -1.50 -4.93 9.74
C GLU A 131 -0.29 -4.17 9.17
N LEU A 132 0.24 -4.63 8.03
CA LEU A 132 1.38 -4.05 7.33
C LEU A 132 0.97 -3.46 5.98
N ALA A 133 1.70 -2.45 5.53
CA ALA A 133 1.56 -1.88 4.19
C ALA A 133 2.90 -1.84 3.46
N CYS A 134 2.93 -2.22 2.19
CA CYS A 134 4.16 -2.17 1.40
C CYS A 134 4.55 -0.73 1.07
N ALA A 135 5.85 -0.52 0.81
CA ALA A 135 6.41 0.78 0.43
C ALA A 135 5.71 1.46 -0.75
N THR A 136 5.27 0.67 -1.74
CA THR A 136 4.57 1.17 -2.92
C THR A 136 3.23 1.79 -2.55
N CYS A 137 2.41 1.09 -1.77
CA CYS A 137 1.12 1.61 -1.29
C CYS A 137 1.29 2.83 -0.39
N MET A 138 2.27 2.80 0.52
CA MET A 138 2.58 3.95 1.38
C MET A 138 3.03 5.18 0.59
N SER A 139 3.77 4.98 -0.50
CA SER A 139 4.19 6.08 -1.39
C SER A 139 3.01 6.69 -2.14
N LYS A 140 2.07 5.85 -2.62
CA LYS A 140 0.82 6.32 -3.23
C LYS A 140 -0.04 7.12 -2.24
N ILE A 141 -0.19 6.64 -1.01
CA ILE A 141 -0.94 7.36 0.04
C ILE A 141 -0.31 8.72 0.33
N ARG A 142 1.02 8.79 0.51
CA ARG A 142 1.74 10.05 0.70
C ARG A 142 1.52 11.03 -0.45
N TYR A 143 1.53 10.52 -1.68
CA TYR A 143 1.27 11.34 -2.86
C TYR A 143 -0.15 11.91 -2.86
N ILE A 144 -1.17 11.07 -2.64
CA ILE A 144 -2.57 11.52 -2.60
C ILE A 144 -2.76 12.56 -1.48
N LYS A 145 -2.23 12.31 -0.28
CA LYS A 145 -2.30 13.27 0.83
C LYS A 145 -1.71 14.63 0.44
N ARG A 146 -0.55 14.66 -0.22
CA ARG A 146 0.08 15.90 -0.69
C ARG A 146 -0.84 16.68 -1.64
N ILE A 147 -1.51 16.00 -2.57
CA ILE A 147 -2.46 16.63 -3.50
C ILE A 147 -3.69 17.15 -2.74
N GLN A 148 -4.22 16.40 -1.78
CA GLN A 148 -5.33 16.83 -0.92
C GLN A 148 -4.97 18.11 -0.15
N ASP A 149 -3.79 18.14 0.47
CA ASP A 149 -3.28 19.30 1.20
C ASP A 149 -3.15 20.52 0.28
N GLN A 150 -2.70 20.34 -0.97
CA GLN A 150 -2.59 21.40 -1.98
C GLN A 150 -3.95 21.99 -2.37
N PHE A 151 -4.97 21.15 -2.56
CA PHE A 151 -6.32 21.63 -2.89
C PHE A 151 -6.97 22.35 -1.72
N GLN A 152 -6.85 21.81 -0.49
CA GLN A 152 -7.35 22.47 0.72
C GLN A 152 -6.69 23.83 0.93
N GLU A 153 -5.38 23.92 0.70
CA GLU A 153 -4.65 25.18 0.81
C GLU A 153 -5.08 26.20 -0.25
N SER A 154 -5.32 25.74 -1.47
CA SER A 154 -5.77 26.58 -2.57
C SER A 154 -7.19 27.10 -2.34
N ASP A 155 -8.09 26.24 -1.88
CA ASP A 155 -9.45 26.61 -1.49
C ASP A 155 -9.45 27.61 -0.32
N ARG A 156 -8.64 27.35 0.72
CA ARG A 156 -8.44 28.27 1.84
C ARG A 156 -8.00 29.66 1.35
N LYS A 157 -7.01 29.73 0.45
CA LYS A 157 -6.55 30.99 -0.15
C LYS A 157 -7.63 31.68 -0.97
N LEU A 158 -8.44 30.92 -1.72
CA LEU A 158 -9.53 31.45 -2.52
C LEU A 158 -10.62 32.06 -1.64
N ARG A 159 -11.04 31.36 -0.58
CA ARG A 159 -12.03 31.87 0.38
C ARG A 159 -11.58 33.17 1.04
N VAL A 160 -10.30 33.27 1.42
CA VAL A 160 -9.70 34.50 1.97
C VAL A 160 -9.78 35.65 0.96
N ARG A 161 -9.41 35.41 -0.31
CA ARG A 161 -9.45 36.45 -1.36
C ARG A 161 -10.85 36.94 -1.68
N LEU A 162 -11.84 36.05 -1.63
CA LEU A 162 -13.25 36.37 -1.87
C LEU A 162 -13.94 37.00 -0.65
N GLY A 163 -13.26 37.14 0.49
CA GLY A 163 -13.88 37.62 1.72
C GLY A 163 -14.91 36.65 2.31
N LEU A 164 -14.88 35.38 1.90
CA LEU A 164 -15.79 34.32 2.36
C LEU A 164 -15.31 33.64 3.64
N THR A 165 -14.38 34.26 4.38
CA THR A 165 -14.02 33.84 5.74
C THR A 165 -15.12 34.22 6.72
N LYS A 166 -16.37 33.82 6.45
CA LYS A 166 -17.29 33.65 7.55
C LYS A 166 -16.75 32.45 8.31
N THR A 167 -16.10 32.76 9.41
CA THR A 167 -15.86 31.81 10.48
C THR A 167 -17.23 31.23 10.80
N GLU A 168 -17.56 30.08 10.20
CA GLU A 168 -18.42 29.11 10.85
C GLU A 168 -17.64 28.74 12.11
N ARG A 169 -17.77 29.63 13.11
CA ARG A 169 -17.58 29.25 14.49
C ARG A 169 -18.50 28.06 14.60
N PRO A 170 -17.99 26.84 14.85
CA PRO A 170 -18.86 25.70 15.07
C PRO A 170 -19.87 26.22 16.07
N GLU A 171 -21.13 26.35 15.64
CA GLU A 171 -22.16 26.75 16.56
C GLU A 171 -22.02 25.76 17.70
N PRO A 172 -21.83 26.25 18.94
CA PRO A 172 -21.76 25.35 20.07
C PRO A 172 -22.96 24.42 19.92
N ASP A 173 -22.74 23.10 19.99
CA ASP A 173 -23.79 22.09 20.04
C ASP A 173 -24.83 22.57 21.05
N GLU A 174 -25.83 23.33 20.59
CA GLU A 174 -27.10 23.44 21.27
C GLU A 174 -27.66 22.04 21.07
N GLU A 175 -27.36 21.17 22.04
CA GLU A 175 -28.03 19.88 22.20
C GLU A 175 -29.48 20.13 21.84
N PRO A 176 -30.06 19.42 20.85
CA PRO A 176 -31.44 19.63 20.47
C PRO A 176 -32.28 19.33 21.70
N THR A 177 -32.70 20.40 22.38
CA THR A 177 -33.72 20.34 23.42
C THR A 177 -34.92 19.75 22.73
N MET A 178 -35.22 18.52 23.14
CA MET A 178 -36.33 17.71 22.69
C MET A 178 -37.64 18.38 23.13
N GLU A 179 -37.99 19.50 22.52
CA GLU A 179 -39.33 20.08 22.63
C GLU A 179 -40.20 19.46 21.54
N GLU A 180 -40.96 18.49 22.02
CA GLU A 180 -42.07 17.79 21.41
C GLU A 180 -43.17 18.80 21.01
N GLU A 181 -43.07 19.44 19.84
CA GLU A 181 -44.17 20.27 19.32
C GLU A 181 -44.60 19.86 17.89
N TYR A 182 -45.63 19.02 17.89
CA TYR A 182 -46.82 19.02 17.04
C TYR A 182 -46.72 19.45 15.55
N LEU A 183 -46.92 18.43 14.71
CA LEU A 183 -47.42 18.45 13.33
C LEU A 183 -48.06 19.76 12.85
N VAL A 184 -47.40 20.43 11.90
CA VAL A 184 -48.09 21.21 10.86
C VAL A 184 -47.52 20.79 9.51
N GLU A 185 -48.30 19.96 8.83
CA GLU A 185 -48.14 19.68 7.40
C GLU A 185 -48.22 21.01 6.63
N LYS A 186 -47.10 21.43 6.05
CA LYS A 186 -47.09 22.51 5.08
C LYS A 186 -46.37 22.03 3.84
N GLU A 187 -47.18 21.57 2.90
CA GLU A 187 -46.83 21.41 1.49
C GLU A 187 -46.25 22.73 0.98
N ALA A 188 -44.99 22.73 0.60
CA ALA A 188 -44.35 23.82 -0.13
C ALA A 188 -43.38 23.22 -1.16
N GLU A 189 -43.90 23.14 -2.39
CA GLU A 189 -43.25 23.25 -3.68
C GLU A 189 -41.70 23.24 -3.65
N GLN A 190 -41.13 22.07 -3.93
CA GLN A 190 -39.72 21.94 -4.29
C GLN A 190 -39.50 22.47 -5.71
N ASP A 191 -38.91 23.65 -5.79
CA ASP A 191 -38.23 24.14 -6.97
C ASP A 191 -37.07 23.18 -7.31
N ASN A 192 -37.27 22.40 -8.37
CA ASN A 192 -36.24 21.60 -9.02
C ASN A 192 -35.21 22.55 -9.68
N PHE A 193 -34.21 22.99 -8.92
CA PHE A 193 -33.01 23.60 -9.49
C PHE A 193 -32.13 22.52 -10.13
N LEU A 194 -32.52 22.13 -11.34
CA LEU A 194 -31.79 21.22 -12.21
C LEU A 194 -30.52 21.96 -12.70
N LEU A 195 -29.39 21.74 -12.02
CA LEU A 195 -28.07 22.14 -12.52
C LEU A 195 -27.78 21.35 -13.81
N THR A 196 -28.05 21.97 -14.95
CA THR A 196 -27.73 21.45 -16.28
C THR A 196 -26.22 21.20 -16.40
N ALA A 197 -25.87 19.95 -16.72
CA ALA A 197 -24.52 19.41 -16.86
C ALA A 197 -23.72 19.95 -18.07
N ASP A 198 -24.01 21.15 -18.55
CA ASP A 198 -23.61 21.63 -19.89
C ASP A 198 -22.49 22.69 -19.88
N GLN A 199 -21.72 22.80 -18.79
CA GLN A 199 -20.60 23.74 -18.67
C GLN A 199 -19.28 23.12 -18.17
N LEU A 200 -19.07 21.83 -18.42
CA LEU A 200 -17.73 21.24 -18.37
C LEU A 200 -17.06 21.37 -19.75
N THR A 201 -16.63 22.59 -20.08
CA THR A 201 -15.62 22.80 -21.12
C THR A 201 -14.31 22.23 -20.62
N ILE A 202 -14.02 21.00 -21.05
CA ILE A 202 -12.70 20.39 -20.95
C ILE A 202 -11.74 21.32 -21.73
N VAL A 203 -10.87 21.99 -20.99
CA VAL A 203 -9.74 22.72 -21.58
C VAL A 203 -8.73 21.67 -22.02
N GLU A 204 -8.92 21.15 -23.23
CA GLU A 204 -7.86 20.48 -23.99
C GLU A 204 -6.86 21.55 -24.40
N GLY A 205 -5.76 21.67 -23.64
CA GLY A 205 -4.74 22.66 -23.90
C GLY A 205 -3.38 22.19 -23.43
N ALA A 206 -2.45 22.11 -24.39
CA ALA A 206 -1.03 21.83 -24.29
C ALA A 206 -0.61 20.35 -24.30
N GLN A 207 -0.70 19.73 -25.49
CA GLN A 207 0.36 18.83 -25.93
C GLN A 207 1.59 19.70 -26.25
N GLU A 208 2.59 19.71 -25.36
CA GLU A 208 3.94 20.13 -25.73
C GLU A 208 4.57 19.02 -26.56
N GLU A 209 4.82 19.32 -27.83
CA GLU A 209 5.67 18.52 -28.72
C GLU A 209 7.09 18.55 -28.15
N ILE A 210 7.55 17.43 -27.61
CA ILE A 210 8.96 17.24 -27.26
C ILE A 210 9.66 16.79 -28.55
N GLU A 211 10.29 17.74 -29.23
CA GLU A 211 11.28 17.46 -30.29
C GLU A 211 12.47 16.71 -29.68
N THR A 212 12.50 15.38 -29.83
CA THR A 212 13.70 14.59 -29.59
C THR A 212 14.60 14.66 -30.81
N SER A 213 15.60 15.54 -30.77
CA SER A 213 16.67 15.59 -31.77
C SER A 213 17.58 14.37 -31.64
N GLU A 214 17.52 13.50 -32.65
CA GLU A 214 18.53 12.49 -32.95
C GLU A 214 19.92 13.14 -33.10
N THR A 215 20.89 12.65 -32.34
CA THR A 215 22.30 12.77 -32.71
C THR A 215 22.91 11.39 -32.71
N ALA A 216 23.00 10.83 -33.91
CA ALA A 216 23.78 9.65 -34.24
C ALA A 216 25.25 9.90 -33.90
N ARG A 217 25.88 8.95 -33.21
CA ARG A 217 27.33 8.78 -33.24
C ARG A 217 27.65 7.29 -33.27
N GLU A 218 27.94 6.82 -34.48
CA GLU A 218 28.59 5.55 -34.76
C GLU A 218 29.95 5.51 -34.07
N GLU A 219 30.24 4.47 -33.31
CA GLU A 219 31.62 4.05 -33.07
C GLU A 219 31.72 2.53 -33.07
N SER A 220 32.52 2.08 -34.03
CA SER A 220 32.89 0.72 -34.36
C SER A 220 33.87 0.14 -33.35
N VAL A 221 33.64 -1.06 -32.82
CA VAL A 221 34.71 -1.89 -32.28
C VAL A 221 34.48 -3.37 -32.64
N GLN A 222 35.60 -3.99 -32.97
CA GLN A 222 35.84 -5.19 -33.75
C GLN A 222 35.56 -6.51 -33.04
N GLU A 223 35.33 -7.52 -33.88
CA GLU A 223 35.26 -8.96 -33.61
C GLU A 223 36.51 -9.54 -32.91
N ALA A 224 36.31 -10.59 -32.11
CA ALA A 224 37.16 -11.80 -32.18
C ALA A 224 36.47 -13.04 -31.56
N PRO A 225 36.82 -14.26 -32.01
CA PRO A 225 35.96 -15.44 -31.94
C PRO A 225 36.42 -16.47 -30.88
N VAL A 226 35.49 -17.27 -30.36
CA VAL A 226 35.83 -18.53 -29.67
C VAL A 226 34.94 -19.67 -30.19
N LYS A 227 35.60 -20.61 -30.86
CA LYS A 227 35.11 -21.92 -31.30
C LYS A 227 35.13 -22.94 -30.15
N SER A 228 34.13 -23.82 -30.10
CA SER A 228 34.20 -25.31 -30.12
C SER A 228 32.81 -25.85 -29.74
N GLU A 229 32.09 -26.55 -30.64
CA GLU A 229 32.08 -28.02 -30.86
C GLU A 229 31.58 -28.80 -29.61
N GLU A 230 30.65 -29.75 -29.61
CA GLU A 230 29.91 -30.47 -30.66
C GLU A 230 28.79 -31.32 -29.99
N GLN A 231 27.72 -31.58 -30.75
CA GLN A 231 26.88 -32.80 -30.81
C GLN A 231 26.06 -33.30 -29.60
N SER A 232 24.73 -33.37 -29.78
CA SER A 232 24.04 -34.65 -30.02
C SER A 232 22.60 -34.46 -30.52
N GLU A 233 22.18 -35.41 -31.34
CA GLU A 233 21.06 -35.38 -32.27
C GLU A 233 19.69 -35.70 -31.65
N GLY A 234 18.63 -35.20 -32.29
CA GLY A 234 17.43 -35.98 -32.56
C GLY A 234 16.19 -35.67 -31.73
N VAL A 235 15.22 -34.96 -32.31
CA VAL A 235 13.91 -35.49 -32.75
C VAL A 235 13.06 -34.33 -33.27
N LEU A 236 12.45 -34.58 -34.42
CA LEU A 236 11.74 -33.65 -35.29
C LEU A 236 10.22 -33.61 -34.99
N LEU A 237 9.66 -32.40 -35.20
CA LEU A 237 8.30 -32.07 -35.64
C LEU A 237 7.17 -31.99 -34.59
N PHE A 238 6.81 -30.76 -34.21
CA PHE A 238 5.46 -30.21 -34.43
C PHE A 238 5.54 -28.67 -34.48
N SER A 239 5.34 -28.11 -35.68
CA SER A 239 5.28 -26.67 -35.93
C SER A 239 3.88 -26.14 -35.60
N GLY A 240 3.83 -25.15 -34.70
CA GLY A 240 2.66 -24.34 -34.41
C GLY A 240 3.16 -22.95 -34.01
N ASP A 241 3.31 -22.08 -35.00
CA ASP A 241 3.82 -20.73 -34.83
C ASP A 241 2.79 -19.84 -34.09
N ILE A 242 3.13 -19.40 -32.89
CA ILE A 242 2.56 -18.23 -32.24
C ILE A 242 3.72 -17.27 -32.02
N GLN A 243 3.76 -16.20 -32.83
CA GLN A 243 4.68 -15.09 -32.62
C GLN A 243 4.14 -14.22 -31.48
N GLU A 244 4.73 -14.36 -30.29
CA GLU A 244 4.64 -13.34 -29.24
C GLU A 244 5.95 -12.54 -29.25
N SER A 245 5.82 -11.26 -29.56
CA SER A 245 6.91 -10.27 -29.57
C SER A 245 7.33 -9.95 -28.14
N THR A 246 8.55 -10.36 -27.77
CA THR A 246 9.24 -9.90 -26.56
C THR A 246 10.17 -8.76 -26.92
N ASP A 247 9.68 -7.53 -26.82
CA ASP A 247 10.53 -6.34 -26.81
C ASP A 247 10.43 -5.63 -25.46
N ASN A 248 11.59 -5.20 -24.98
CA ASN A 248 11.85 -4.22 -23.92
C ASN A 248 12.05 -4.75 -22.49
N ASN A 249 13.22 -5.36 -22.28
CA ASN A 249 13.92 -5.28 -20.99
C ASN A 249 14.71 -3.96 -20.94
N GLY A 250 14.14 -2.94 -20.31
CA GLY A 250 14.85 -1.73 -19.91
C GLY A 250 15.61 -1.98 -18.60
N GLU A 251 16.88 -2.34 -18.72
CA GLU A 251 17.83 -2.45 -17.61
C GLU A 251 18.26 -1.03 -17.18
N TYR A 252 17.77 -0.54 -16.05
CA TYR A 252 18.22 0.72 -15.46
C TYR A 252 19.42 0.43 -14.54
N ASP A 253 20.61 0.78 -15.01
CA ASP A 253 21.84 0.84 -14.22
C ASP A 253 21.80 2.09 -13.31
N MET A 254 21.82 1.87 -11.99
CA MET A 254 21.74 2.90 -10.95
C MET A 254 23.10 3.08 -10.25
N THR A 255 24.17 3.19 -11.04
CA THR A 255 25.54 3.28 -10.51
C THR A 255 26.23 4.58 -10.88
N GLU A 256 25.63 5.74 -10.60
CA GLU A 256 26.38 7.01 -10.69
C GLU A 256 25.76 8.13 -9.83
N LEU A 257 26.04 8.14 -8.53
CA LEU A 257 25.91 9.33 -7.68
C LEU A 257 26.83 9.19 -6.46
N ALA A 258 28.13 9.23 -6.71
CA ALA A 258 29.13 9.58 -5.73
C ALA A 258 30.12 10.53 -6.41
N LEU A 259 30.63 11.50 -5.65
CA LEU A 259 31.58 12.57 -6.01
C LEU A 259 30.95 13.95 -6.29
N ALA A 260 30.77 14.72 -5.22
CA ALA A 260 31.26 16.11 -5.15
C ALA A 260 31.03 16.66 -3.73
N ALA A 261 32.07 16.67 -2.91
CA ALA A 261 32.24 17.64 -1.83
C ALA A 261 33.69 17.58 -1.31
N ASP A 262 34.61 18.14 -2.07
CA ASP A 262 35.83 18.73 -1.52
C ASP A 262 35.55 20.22 -1.28
N SER A 263 35.69 20.68 -0.04
CA SER A 263 36.10 22.05 0.24
C SER A 263 36.84 22.09 1.58
N ASP A 264 38.12 22.40 1.46
CA ASP A 264 39.10 22.62 2.51
C ASP A 264 38.81 23.83 3.41
N ASP A 265 39.59 23.87 4.49
CA ASP A 265 40.01 25.02 5.30
C ASP A 265 39.04 25.60 6.35
N ALA A 266 39.35 25.35 7.63
CA ALA A 266 40.32 26.18 8.37
C ALA A 266 40.26 25.88 9.88
N ALA A 267 41.45 25.78 10.47
CA ALA A 267 41.65 25.78 11.91
C ALA A 267 41.20 27.10 12.56
N ASN A 268 40.59 27.04 13.74
CA ASN A 268 41.07 27.81 14.88
C ASN A 268 40.46 27.32 16.19
N GLY A 269 41.30 27.24 17.21
CA GLY A 269 40.90 26.89 18.56
C GLY A 269 40.35 28.05 19.38
N ASN A 270 40.10 27.68 20.62
CA ASN A 270 39.94 28.47 21.84
C ASN A 270 38.55 28.96 22.27
N ASP A 271 38.37 28.68 23.57
CA ASP A 271 37.68 29.42 24.61
C ASP A 271 36.16 29.35 24.73
N SER A 272 35.79 28.58 25.76
CA SER A 272 34.77 28.89 26.75
C SER A 272 34.46 30.38 26.90
N ASP A 273 33.19 30.76 26.74
CA ASP A 273 32.44 31.40 27.81
C ASP A 273 30.94 31.45 27.51
N GLU A 274 30.18 31.64 28.58
CA GLU A 274 28.73 31.81 28.71
C GLU A 274 28.08 32.76 27.67
N THR A 275 26.84 32.46 27.25
CA THR A 275 25.62 33.31 27.45
C THR A 275 24.51 33.07 26.42
N GLU A 276 23.28 33.05 26.94
CA GLU A 276 22.04 33.65 26.40
C GLU A 276 21.46 33.24 25.03
N GLN A 277 20.30 32.57 25.13
CA GLN A 277 19.02 32.90 24.47
C GLN A 277 19.05 33.68 23.13
N LYS A 278 18.55 33.03 22.06
CA LYS A 278 17.58 33.66 21.14
C LYS A 278 16.87 32.65 20.23
N ASN A 279 15.55 32.68 20.30
CA ASN A 279 14.60 32.01 19.43
C ASN A 279 14.78 32.47 17.97
N GLY A 280 15.14 31.56 17.07
CA GLY A 280 15.26 31.80 15.62
C GLY A 280 14.15 31.10 14.84
N ASN A 281 13.12 31.86 14.46
CA ASN A 281 12.06 31.46 13.53
C ASN A 281 12.64 31.32 12.10
N PRO A 282 12.53 30.16 11.41
CA PRO A 282 13.22 29.92 10.14
C PRO A 282 12.49 30.43 8.89
N TYR A 283 11.33 31.07 9.00
CA TYR A 283 10.57 31.52 7.82
C TYR A 283 10.97 32.93 7.36
N LYS A 284 11.82 32.99 6.33
CA LYS A 284 12.01 34.20 5.51
C LYS A 284 10.79 34.39 4.57
N PRO A 285 10.15 35.57 4.51
CA PRO A 285 9.07 35.81 3.57
C PRO A 285 9.61 36.04 2.15
N PHE A 286 8.97 35.41 1.17
CA PHE A 286 9.13 35.67 -0.26
C PHE A 286 8.84 37.15 -0.56
N ARG A 287 9.82 37.90 -1.05
CA ARG A 287 9.62 39.27 -1.58
C ARG A 287 9.21 39.19 -3.06
N TYR A 288 7.97 39.55 -3.37
CA TYR A 288 7.56 39.82 -4.75
C TYR A 288 8.13 41.16 -5.22
N SER A 289 8.95 41.14 -6.27
CA SER A 289 9.37 42.34 -6.99
C SER A 289 8.21 42.87 -7.84
N LYS A 290 7.67 44.05 -7.51
CA LYS A 290 6.77 44.79 -8.41
C LYS A 290 7.57 45.32 -9.60
N ARG A 291 7.37 44.77 -10.80
CA ARG A 291 7.72 45.46 -12.06
C ARG A 291 6.68 46.54 -12.32
N ALA A 292 7.10 47.79 -12.27
CA ALA A 292 6.33 48.92 -12.78
C ALA A 292 6.26 48.84 -14.31
N ARG A 293 5.06 48.89 -14.88
CA ARG A 293 4.87 49.17 -16.31
C ARG A 293 5.15 50.67 -16.52
N ARG A 294 6.16 51.00 -17.33
CA ARG A 294 6.22 52.30 -18.01
C ARG A 294 5.27 52.20 -19.21
N GLY A 295 4.32 53.12 -19.27
CA GLY A 295 3.66 53.47 -20.53
C GLY A 295 4.45 54.58 -21.19
N ASP A 296 4.68 54.41 -22.49
CA ASP A 296 4.78 55.47 -23.49
C ASP A 296 3.78 55.10 -24.61
#